data_AF-A0A357LYF5-F1
#
_entry.id   AF-A0A357LYF5-F1
#
_cell.length_a   1.000
_cell.length_b   1.000
_cell.length_c   1.000
_cell.angle_alpha   90.00
_cell.angle_beta   90.00
_cell.angle_gamma   90.00
#
_symmetry.space_group_name_H-M   'P 1'
#
loop_
_entity.id
_entity.type
_entity.pdbx_description
1 polymer ?
#
loop_
_entity_poly.entity_id
_entity_poly.type
_entity_poly.pdbx_seq_one_letter_code
_entity_poly.pdbx_strand_id
1 'polypeptide(L)' 'MTKPAKSFTDTEALAIARCGSEQALADQLSKPATPAEVRAITDDRWLSDFSKSVFQAGFSWKVVEDKWPAFERVF' A
#
# COMPACT_ATOMS: atom_id res chain seq x y z
N MET A 1 -16.48 21.37 -13.70
CA MET A 1 -17.04 21.35 -12.32
C MET A 1 -16.53 20.12 -11.62
N THR A 2 -15.59 20.26 -10.68
CA THR A 2 -14.99 19.13 -9.95
C THR A 2 -16.00 18.63 -8.92
N LYS A 3 -16.34 17.35 -8.96
CA LYS A 3 -17.20 16.72 -7.95
C LYS A 3 -16.53 16.89 -6.57
N PRO A 4 -17.25 17.33 -5.53
CA PRO A 4 -16.68 17.43 -4.19
C PRO A 4 -16.21 16.06 -3.71
N ALA A 5 -15.09 16.04 -2.98
CA ALA A 5 -14.60 14.83 -2.34
C ALA A 5 -15.68 14.28 -1.40
N LYS A 6 -15.93 12.97 -1.45
CA LYS A 6 -16.88 12.30 -0.57
C LYS A 6 -16.37 12.35 0.87
N SER A 7 -17.28 12.34 1.85
CA SER A 7 -16.86 12.16 3.24
C SER A 7 -16.24 10.78 3.45
N PHE A 8 -15.50 10.62 4.55
CA PHE A 8 -14.99 9.30 4.95
C PHE A 8 -16.14 8.30 5.11
N THR A 9 -17.21 8.70 5.79
CA THR A 9 -18.43 7.89 6.00
C THR A 9 -19.05 7.43 4.69
N ASP A 10 -19.16 8.30 3.69
CA ASP A 10 -19.67 7.92 2.37
C ASP A 10 -18.75 6.92 1.66
N THR A 11 -17.43 7.05 1.85
CA THR A 11 -16.43 6.17 1.25
C THR A 11 -16.45 4.79 1.91
N GLU A 12 -16.56 4.75 3.23
CA GLU A 12 -16.70 3.53 4.03
C GLU A 12 -17.98 2.78 3.67
N ALA A 13 -19.13 3.46 3.56
CA ALA A 13 -20.39 2.84 3.15
C ALA A 13 -20.30 2.18 1.76
N LEU A 14 -19.59 2.80 0.81
CA LEU A 14 -19.35 2.23 -0.51
C LEU A 14 -18.42 1.02 -0.47
N ALA A 15 -17.41 1.04 0.40
CA ALA A 15 -16.50 -0.09 0.61
C ALA A 15 -17.25 -1.27 1.24
N ILE A 16 -18.06 -1.04 2.28
CA ILE A 16 -18.92 -2.05 2.90
C ILE A 16 -19.87 -2.66 1.87
N ALA A 17 -20.54 -1.83 1.06
CA ALA A 17 -21.45 -2.30 0.01
C ALA A 17 -20.74 -3.17 -1.04
N ARG A 18 -19.47 -2.88 -1.36
CA ARG A 18 -18.66 -3.67 -2.30
C ARG A 18 -18.12 -4.95 -1.69
N CYS A 19 -17.80 -4.96 -0.39
CA CYS A 19 -17.29 -6.14 0.32
C CYS A 19 -18.42 -7.06 0.83
N GLY A 20 -19.64 -6.55 0.97
CA GLY A 20 -20.85 -7.29 1.37
C GLY A 20 -21.22 -7.16 2.85
N SER A 21 -20.28 -6.80 3.72
CA SER A 21 -20.53 -6.49 5.14
C SER A 21 -19.35 -5.71 5.76
N GLU A 22 -19.57 -5.12 6.94
CA GLU A 22 -18.50 -4.49 7.73
C GLU A 22 -17.39 -5.48 8.08
N GLN A 23 -17.74 -6.70 8.48
CA GLN A 23 -16.77 -7.74 8.79
C GLN A 23 -15.95 -8.14 7.56
N ALA A 24 -16.60 -8.30 6.40
CA ALA A 24 -15.91 -8.65 5.16
C ALA A 24 -14.95 -7.54 4.68
N LEU A 25 -15.26 -6.28 4.97
CA LEU A 25 -14.33 -5.17 4.77
C LEU A 25 -13.17 -5.25 5.77
N ALA A 26 -13.47 -5.39 7.06
CA ALA A 26 -12.47 -5.45 8.12
C ALA A 26 -11.44 -6.58 7.90
N ASP A 27 -11.87 -7.74 7.41
CA ASP A 27 -11.01 -8.89 7.12
C ASP A 27 -10.05 -8.63 5.94
N GLN A 28 -10.34 -7.67 5.06
CA GLN A 28 -9.47 -7.29 3.94
C GLN A 28 -8.48 -6.17 4.29
N LEU A 29 -8.72 -5.43 5.39
CA LEU A 29 -7.85 -4.33 5.79
C LEU A 29 -6.55 -4.88 6.39
N SER A 30 -5.42 -4.37 5.90
CA SER A 30 -4.13 -4.63 6.53
C SER A 30 -4.06 -3.97 7.90
N LYS A 31 -3.60 -4.72 8.91
CA LYS A 31 -3.32 -4.15 10.23
C LYS A 31 -1.98 -3.41 10.18
N PRO A 32 -1.91 -2.16 10.64
CA PRO A 32 -0.64 -1.43 10.68
C PRO A 32 0.33 -2.12 11.63
N ALA A 33 1.61 -2.07 11.28
CA ALA A 33 2.68 -2.53 12.17
C ALA A 33 2.68 -1.71 13.46
N THR A 34 3.03 -2.35 14.57
CA THR A 34 3.21 -1.71 15.86
C THR A 34 4.40 -0.73 15.81
N PRO A 35 4.44 0.29 16.68
CA PRO A 35 5.58 1.19 16.74
C PRO A 35 6.93 0.49 16.98
N ALA A 36 6.93 -0.64 17.68
CA ALA A 36 8.14 -1.42 17.91
C ALA A 36 8.62 -2.13 16.64
N GLU A 37 7.71 -2.72 15.86
CA GLU A 37 8.03 -3.33 14.57
C GLU A 37 8.53 -2.28 13.58
N VAL A 38 7.89 -1.11 13.51
CA VAL A 38 8.32 -0.01 12.63
C VAL A 38 9.75 0.45 12.98
N ARG A 39 10.09 0.56 14.27
CA ARG A 39 11.44 0.92 14.72
C ARG A 39 12.50 -0.15 14.44
N ALA A 40 12.08 -1.41 14.27
CA ALA A 40 12.99 -2.50 13.95
C ALA A 40 13.32 -2.59 12.45
N ILE A 41 12.58 -1.87 11.59
CA ILE A 41 12.88 -1.79 10.16
C ILE A 41 14.17 -0.99 9.98
N THR A 42 15.16 -1.59 9.34
CA THR A 42 16.45 -0.96 9.07
C THR A 42 16.35 0.09 7.96
N ASP A 43 17.21 1.10 8.01
CA ASP A 43 17.20 2.24 7.07
C ASP A 43 17.27 1.82 5.59
N ASP A 44 17.98 0.74 5.28
CA ASP A 44 18.12 0.23 3.91
C ASP A 44 16.81 -0.34 3.35
N ARG A 45 15.91 -0.86 4.21
CA ARG A 45 14.59 -1.34 3.77
C ARG A 45 13.68 -0.16 3.40
N TRP A 46 13.75 0.94 4.15
CA TRP A 46 13.06 2.19 3.80
C TRP A 46 13.57 2.76 2.47
N LEU A 47 14.90 2.82 2.31
CA LEU A 47 15.51 3.28 1.06
C LEU A 47 15.12 2.41 -0.13
N SER A 48 15.09 1.08 0.06
CA SER A 48 14.65 0.11 -0.94
C SER A 48 13.19 0.37 -1.34
N ASP A 49 12.26 0.53 -0.39
CA ASP A 49 10.86 0.78 -0.71
C ASP A 49 10.60 2.13 -1.38
N PHE A 50 11.31 3.19 -0.97
CA PHE A 50 11.24 4.48 -1.66
C PHE A 50 11.76 4.39 -3.09
N SER A 51 12.89 3.73 -3.28
CA SER A 51 13.46 3.52 -4.61
C SER A 51 12.48 2.74 -5.48
N LYS A 52 11.90 1.66 -4.98
CA LYS A 52 10.89 0.86 -5.68
C LYS A 52 9.68 1.69 -6.11
N SER A 53 9.19 2.55 -5.23
CA SER A 53 8.06 3.44 -5.49
C SER A 53 8.33 4.41 -6.65
N VAL A 54 9.56 4.91 -6.75
CA VAL A 54 9.99 5.74 -7.89
C VAL A 54 9.98 4.93 -9.19
N PHE A 55 10.45 3.69 -9.19
CA PHE A 55 10.40 2.81 -10.38
C PHE A 55 8.97 2.44 -10.78
N GLN A 56 8.03 2.35 -9.83
CA GLN A 56 6.63 2.12 -10.12
C GLN A 56 5.94 3.33 -10.78
N ALA A 57 6.56 4.51 -10.74
CA ALA A 57 6.09 5.70 -11.46
C ALA A 57 6.38 5.57 -12.97
N GLY A 58 5.50 4.89 -13.69
CA GLY A 58 5.60 4.71 -15.15
C GLY A 58 5.81 3.27 -15.61
N PHE A 59 5.94 2.32 -14.67
CA PHE A 59 6.02 0.88 -14.96
C PHE A 59 4.91 0.10 -14.25
N SER A 60 4.63 -1.10 -14.77
CA SER A 60 3.71 -2.04 -14.11
C SER A 60 4.25 -2.43 -12.73
N TRP A 61 3.43 -2.25 -11.70
CA TRP A 61 3.79 -2.56 -10.30
C TRP A 61 4.25 -4.01 -10.16
N LYS A 62 3.50 -4.93 -10.75
CA LYS A 62 3.84 -6.36 -10.79
C LYS A 62 5.22 -6.61 -11.40
N VAL A 63 5.55 -5.94 -12.50
CA VAL A 63 6.84 -6.12 -13.17
C VAL A 63 7.98 -5.60 -12.30
N VAL A 64 7.81 -4.44 -11.66
CA VAL A 64 8.82 -3.89 -10.74
C VAL A 64 9.03 -4.83 -9.56
N GLU A 65 7.96 -5.31 -8.94
CA GLU A 65 8.01 -6.26 -7.82
C GLU A 65 8.73 -7.57 -8.21
N ASP A 66 8.35 -8.17 -9.33
CA ASP A 66 8.95 -9.42 -9.82
C ASP A 66 10.46 -9.28 -10.10
N LYS A 67 10.93 -8.08 -10.44
CA LYS A 67 12.35 -7.79 -10.74
C LYS A 67 13.14 -7.23 -9.56
N TRP A 68 12.48 -6.71 -8.53
CA TRP A 68 13.12 -6.00 -7.42
C TRP A 68 14.26 -6.78 -6.74
N PRO A 69 14.11 -8.09 -6.45
CA PRO A 69 15.20 -8.86 -5.83
C PRO A 69 16.48 -8.93 -6.68
N ALA A 70 16.37 -8.77 -8.01
CA ALA A 70 17.55 -8.70 -8.87
C ALA A 70 18.21 -7.32 -8.84
N PHE A 71 17.44 -6.24 -8.72
CA PHE A 71 17.96 -4.89 -8.53
C PHE A 71 18.74 -4.79 -7.21
N GLU A 72 18.17 -5.27 -6.10
CA GLU A 72 18.83 -5.25 -4.78
C GLU A 72 20.08 -6.12 -4.66
N ARG A 73 20.34 -7.03 -5.62
CA ARG A 73 21.60 -7.77 -5.66
C ARG A 73 22.75 -6.99 -6.31
N VAL A 74 22.41 -6.01 -7.15
CA VAL A 74 23.37 -5.25 -7.95
C VAL A 74 23.69 -3.90 -7.30
N PHE A 75 22.71 -3.33 -6.59
CA PHE A 75 22.78 -2.04 -5.89
C PHE A 75 22.66 -2.27 -4.39
#